data_AF-A0A1J5P7M8-F1
#
_entry.id   AF-A0A1J5P7M8-F1
#
_cell.length_a   1.000
_cell.length_b   1.000
_cell.length_c   1.000
_cell.angle_alpha   90.00
_cell.angle_beta   90.00
_cell.angle_gamma   90.00
#
_symmetry.space_group_name_H-M   'P 1'
#
loop_
_entity.id
_entity.type
_entity.pdbx_description
1 polymer ?
#
loop_
_entity_poly.entity_id
_entity_poly.type
_entity_poly.pdbx_seq_one_letter_code
_entity_poly.pdbx_strand_id
1 'polypeptide(L)' 'MLEATGPENVDTVVIDGRILKRGGKLAALDTPRVIAGARTALAGVRERTKWR' A
#
# COMPACT_ATOMS: atom_id res chain seq x y z
N MET A 1 21.36 17.44 9.03
CA MET A 1 20.53 16.31 8.56
C MET A 1 19.10 16.80 8.51
N LEU A 2 18.45 16.81 7.35
CA LEU A 2 17.02 17.14 7.26
C LEU A 2 16.25 15.89 7.70
N GLU A 3 15.74 15.90 8.94
CA GLU A 3 14.80 14.87 9.37
C GLU A 3 13.42 15.21 8.82
N ALA A 4 13.10 14.64 7.67
CA ALA A 4 11.76 14.70 7.10
C ALA A 4 10.86 13.69 7.84
N THR A 5 9.67 14.12 8.22
CA THR A 5 8.64 13.25 8.82
C THR A 5 7.62 12.87 7.75
N GLY A 6 7.81 11.71 7.12
CA GLY A 6 6.93 11.15 6.10
C GLY A 6 6.41 9.74 6.44
N PRO A 7 5.27 9.30 5.88
CA PRO A 7 4.76 7.93 6.06
C PRO A 7 5.76 6.83 5.67
N GLU A 8 6.66 7.13 4.74
CA GLU A 8 7.77 6.27 4.32
C GLU A 8 8.82 6.06 5.43
N ASN A 9 8.97 7.02 6.36
CA ASN A 9 9.93 6.94 7.46
C ASN A 9 9.41 6.13 8.66
N VAL A 10 8.14 5.74 8.66
CA VAL A 10 7.55 4.92 9.73
C VAL A 10 8.08 3.49 9.62
N ASP A 11 8.79 3.01 10.64
CA ASP A 11 9.27 1.62 10.67
C ASP A 11 8.16 0.62 11.04
N THR A 12 7.49 0.88 12.16
CA THR A 12 6.56 -0.07 12.81
C THR A 12 5.21 0.57 13.11
N VAL A 13 4.13 -0.18 12.87
CA VAL A 13 2.74 0.18 13.22
C VAL A 13 2.11 -0.97 13.97
N VAL A 14 1.51 -0.69 15.13
CA VAL A 14 0.81 -1.68 15.98
C VAL A 14 -0.60 -1.17 16.29
N ILE A 15 -1.61 -2.02 16.08
CA ILE A 15 -3.01 -1.74 16.41
C ILE A 15 -3.56 -2.97 17.15
N ASP A 16 -4.17 -2.78 18.33
CA ASP A 16 -4.72 -3.85 19.18
C ASP A 16 -3.73 -5.01 19.43
N GLY A 17 -2.45 -4.67 19.63
CA GLY A 17 -1.38 -5.66 19.83
C GLY A 17 -0.91 -6.38 18.55
N ARG A 18 -1.49 -6.09 17.38
CA ARG A 18 -1.11 -6.66 16.09
C ARG A 18 -0.18 -5.73 15.32
N ILE A 19 0.93 -6.27 14.82
CA ILE A 19 1.86 -5.57 13.94
C ILE A 19 1.29 -5.51 12.52
N LEU A 20 1.17 -4.29 11.97
CA LEU A 20 0.70 -4.05 10.60
C LEU A 20 1.83 -3.59 9.67
N LYS A 21 2.85 -2.91 10.20
CA LYS A 21 4.10 -2.56 9.52
C LYS A 21 5.29 -2.87 10.44
N ARG A 22 6.40 -3.35 9.90
CA ARG A 22 7.68 -3.54 10.61
C ARG A 22 8.83 -3.53 9.62
N GLY A 23 9.96 -2.88 9.94
CA GLY A 23 11.10 -2.84 9.02
C GLY A 23 10.76 -2.12 7.72
N GLY A 24 9.82 -1.17 7.75
CA GLY A 24 9.29 -0.53 6.55
C GLY A 24 8.29 -1.37 5.74
N LYS A 25 8.08 -2.66 6.08
CA LYS A 25 7.26 -3.61 5.30
C LYS A 25 5.89 -3.86 5.93
N LEU A 26 4.88 -4.05 5.09
CA LEU A 26 3.52 -4.39 5.53
C LEU A 26 3.45 -5.86 5.95
N ALA A 27 2.93 -6.12 7.14
CA ALA A 27 2.83 -7.45 7.73
C ALA A 27 1.44 -8.09 7.58
N ALA A 28 0.41 -7.27 7.35
CA ALA A 28 -0.98 -7.73 7.27
C ALA A 28 -1.54 -7.81 5.84
N LEU A 29 -0.77 -7.39 4.82
CA LEU A 29 -1.20 -7.32 3.44
C LEU A 29 -0.27 -8.12 2.52
N ASP A 30 -0.87 -8.87 1.60
CA ASP A 30 -0.18 -9.42 0.43
C ASP A 30 -0.05 -8.30 -0.62
N THR A 31 1.06 -7.56 -0.53
CA THR A 31 1.31 -6.40 -1.39
C THR A 31 1.29 -6.75 -2.89
N PRO A 32 1.96 -7.83 -3.37
CA PRO A 32 1.84 -8.25 -4.77
C PRO A 32 0.40 -8.47 -5.23
N ARG A 33 -0.42 -9.17 -4.44
CA ARG A 33 -1.82 -9.43 -4.77
C ARG A 33 -2.65 -8.15 -4.83
N VAL A 34 -2.46 -7.24 -3.89
CA VAL A 34 -3.17 -5.94 -3.86
C VAL A 34 -2.83 -5.13 -5.11
N ILE A 35 -1.55 -5.04 -5.48
CA ILE A 35 -1.11 -4.31 -6.68
C ILE A 35 -1.69 -4.93 -7.94
N ALA A 36 -1.66 -6.26 -8.07
CA ALA A 36 -2.25 -6.95 -9.21
C ALA A 36 -3.76 -6.67 -9.33
N GLY A 37 -4.49 -6.79 -8.22
CA GLY A 37 -5.93 -6.49 -8.18
C GLY A 37 -6.25 -5.04 -8.56
N ALA A 38 -5.46 -4.08 -8.06
CA ALA A 38 -5.62 -2.67 -8.41
C ALA A 38 -5.41 -2.41 -9.90
N ARG A 39 -4.39 -3.05 -10.52
CA ARG A 39 -4.14 -2.96 -11.97
C ARG A 39 -5.31 -3.51 -12.78
N THR A 40 -5.81 -4.68 -12.41
CA THR A 40 -6.98 -5.29 -13.08
C THR A 40 -8.22 -4.42 -12.95
N ALA A 41 -8.49 -3.88 -11.76
CA ALA A 41 -9.62 -2.99 -11.52
C ALA A 41 -9.52 -1.71 -12.38
N LEU A 42 -8.33 -1.09 -12.43
CA LEU A 42 -8.09 0.11 -13.24
C LEU A 42 -8.28 -0.16 -14.74
N ALA A 43 -7.77 -1.29 -15.24
CA ALA A 43 -7.98 -1.69 -16.63
C ALA A 43 -9.49 -1.83 -16.93
N GLY A 44 -10.24 -2.51 -16.05
CA GLY A 44 -11.68 -2.65 -16.20
C GLY A 44 -12.42 -1.31 -16.21
N VAL A 45 -12.01 -0.34 -15.39
CA VAL A 45 -12.59 1.01 -15.42
C VAL A 45 -12.34 1.67 -16.77
N ARG A 46 -11.09 1.67 -17.25
CA ARG A 46 -10.72 2.30 -18.53
C ARG A 46 -11.51 1.77 -19.72
N GLU A 47 -11.70 0.45 -19.79
CA GLU A 47 -12.49 -0.18 -20.86
C GLU A 47 -13.94 0.29 -20.85
N ARG A 48 -14.56 0.42 -19.67
CA ARG A 48 -15.97 0.81 -19.56
C ARG A 48 -16.22 2.29 -19.82
N THR A 49 -15.26 3.15 -19.49
CA THR A 49 -15.47 4.60 -19.53
C THR A 49 -14.83 5.28 -20.74
N LYS A 50 -14.07 4.54 -21.57
CA LYS A 50 -13.22 5.11 -22.64
C LYS A 50 -12.32 6.23 -22.12
N TRP A 51 -11.87 6.09 -20.87
CA TRP A 51 -11.01 7.07 -20.21
C TRP A 51 -9.67 7.12 -20.95
N ARG A 52 -9.38 8.26 -21.57
CA ARG A 52 -8.12 8.58 -22.24
C ARG A 52 -7.25 9.47 -21.38
#